data_AF-A0A8T4EGU2-F1
#
_entry.id   AF-A0A8T4EGU2-F1
#
_cell.length_a   1.000
_cell.length_b   1.000
_cell.length_c   1.000
_cell.angle_alpha   90.00
_cell.angle_beta   90.00
_cell.angle_gamma   90.00
#
_symmetry.space_group_name_H-M   'P 1'
#
loop_
_entity.id
_entity.type
_entity.pdbx_description
1 polymer ?
#
loop_
_entity_poly.entity_id
_entity_poly.type
_entity_poly.pdbx_seq_one_letter_code
_entity_poly.pdbx_strand_id
1 'polypeptide(L)'
;MTKEKKQNESSKRIREEILGMLELELGKKDESPQMFSVMTRLSSEHIDTIDTLVRLGIFKSRSEAIAAIVIKTLNASSELFQQLKDHANEQEKLEQRVKELAIKALLE
;
A
#
# COMPACT_ATOMS: atom_id res chain seq x y z
N MET A 1 13.81 36.64 1.27
CA MET A 1 13.74 35.20 0.95
C MET A 1 12.44 34.94 0.20
N THR A 2 12.54 34.61 -1.08
CA THR A 2 11.45 34.54 -2.07
C THR A 2 10.47 33.40 -1.77
N LYS A 3 9.18 33.58 -2.10
CA LYS A 3 8.10 32.59 -1.92
C LYS A 3 8.45 31.19 -2.45
N GLU A 4 9.26 31.11 -3.51
CA GLU A 4 9.77 29.86 -4.09
C GLU A 4 10.63 29.03 -3.12
N LYS A 5 11.44 29.66 -2.25
CA LYS A 5 12.27 28.91 -1.27
C LYS A 5 11.40 28.22 -0.21
N LYS A 6 10.31 28.86 0.23
CA LYS A 6 9.38 28.28 1.23
C LYS A 6 8.57 27.11 0.66
N GLN A 7 8.18 27.20 -0.61
CA GLN A 7 7.42 26.16 -1.29
C GLN A 7 8.29 24.91 -1.55
N ASN A 8 9.55 25.11 -1.92
CA ASN A 8 10.52 24.03 -2.13
C ASN A 8 10.88 23.29 -0.82
N GLU A 9 11.03 24.01 0.30
CA GLU A 9 11.23 23.38 1.61
C GLU A 9 10.02 22.58 2.10
N SER A 10 8.81 23.06 1.82
CA SER A 10 7.58 22.37 2.23
C SER A 10 7.40 21.04 1.48
N SER A 11 7.63 21.04 0.17
CA SER A 11 7.62 19.82 -0.66
C SER A 11 8.71 18.83 -0.22
N LYS A 12 9.88 19.33 0.17
CA LYS A 12 10.99 18.51 0.67
C LYS A 12 10.63 17.81 1.99
N ARG A 13 10.00 18.51 2.94
CA ARG A 13 9.55 17.95 4.22
C ARG A 13 8.49 16.85 4.05
N ILE A 14 7.51 17.07 3.18
CA ILE A 14 6.47 16.06 2.90
C ILE A 14 7.09 14.81 2.26
N ARG A 15 8.05 15.00 1.35
CA ARG A 15 8.79 13.91 0.74
C ARG A 15 9.62 13.13 1.77
N GLU A 16 10.31 13.84 2.66
CA GLU A 16 11.09 13.23 3.75
C GLU A 16 10.19 12.46 4.73
N GLU A 17 8.98 12.97 5.03
CA GLU A 17 8.01 12.29 5.88
C GLU A 17 7.48 11.00 5.23
N ILE A 18 7.11 11.05 3.94
CA ILE A 18 6.61 9.87 3.20
C ILE A 18 7.71 8.83 2.99
N LEU A 19 8.93 9.27 2.64
CA LEU A 19 10.07 8.35 2.46
C LEU A 19 10.56 7.78 3.79
N GLY A 20 10.54 8.55 4.87
CA GLY A 20 10.88 8.07 6.21
C GLY A 20 9.91 6.98 6.68
N MET A 21 8.62 7.10 6.37
CA MET A 21 7.64 6.03 6.61
C MET A 21 7.95 4.77 5.81
N LEU A 22 8.35 4.93 4.55
CA LEU A 22 8.75 3.81 3.69
C LEU A 22 10.03 3.13 4.23
N GLU A 23 11.06 3.88 4.58
CA GLU A 23 12.33 3.35 5.10
C GLU A 23 12.16 2.65 6.47
N LEU A 24 11.30 3.16 7.34
CA LEU A 24 10.98 2.53 8.63
C LEU A 24 10.25 1.18 8.47
N GLU A 25 9.44 1.02 7.42
CA GLU A 25 8.80 -0.26 7.08
C GLU A 25 9.77 -1.22 6.39
N LEU A 26 10.73 -0.71 5.61
CA LEU A 26 11.75 -1.52 4.92
C LEU A 26 12.92 -1.96 5.84
N GLY A 27 13.12 -1.31 7.00
CA GLY A 27 14.32 -1.42 7.83
C GLY A 27 14.27 -2.40 9.02
N LYS A 28 13.19 -3.16 9.23
CA LYS A 28 13.07 -4.10 10.36
C LYS A 28 12.97 -5.57 9.94
N LYS A 29 13.96 -6.06 9.18
CA LYS A 29 14.47 -7.44 9.15
C LYS A 29 15.56 -7.54 8.08
N ASP A 30 16.57 -8.38 8.29
CA ASP A 30 17.63 -8.75 7.32
C ASP A 30 17.12 -9.41 6.01
N GLU A 31 15.82 -9.34 5.74
CA GLU A 31 15.18 -9.79 4.52
C GLU A 31 14.63 -8.55 3.83
N SER A 32 15.25 -8.17 2.71
CA SER A 32 14.69 -7.16 1.82
C SER A 32 13.23 -7.53 1.58
N PRO A 33 12.26 -6.65 1.92
CA PRO A 33 10.86 -7.01 1.83
C PRO A 33 10.54 -7.44 0.41
N GLN A 34 9.88 -8.59 0.30
CA GLN A 34 9.58 -9.19 -1.00
C GLN A 34 8.69 -8.24 -1.79
N MET A 35 9.25 -7.63 -2.84
CA MET A 35 8.52 -6.70 -3.68
C MET A 35 7.76 -7.48 -4.75
N PHE A 36 6.44 -7.25 -4.82
CA PHE A 36 5.59 -7.83 -5.84
C PHE A 36 5.23 -6.76 -6.89
N SER A 37 5.35 -7.11 -8.16
CA SER A 37 4.89 -6.26 -9.26
C SER A 37 3.39 -6.48 -9.49
N VAL A 38 2.64 -5.38 -9.59
CA VAL A 38 1.20 -5.40 -9.90
C VAL A 38 0.93 -4.63 -11.19
N MET A 39 0.02 -5.14 -12.02
CA MET A 39 -0.48 -4.45 -13.20
C MET A 39 -1.94 -4.06 -12.93
N THR A 40 -2.27 -2.80 -13.11
CA THR A 40 -3.63 -2.28 -12.87
C THR A 40 -4.06 -1.32 -13.97
N ARG A 41 -5.38 -1.14 -14.12
CA ARG A 41 -5.98 -0.17 -15.04
C ARG A 41 -6.47 1.03 -14.24
N LEU A 42 -6.13 2.22 -14.71
CA LEU A 42 -6.59 3.49 -14.15
C LEU A 42 -7.24 4.32 -15.27
N SER A 43 -8.16 5.21 -14.89
CA SER A 43 -8.71 6.19 -15.83
C SER A 43 -7.63 7.16 -16.32
N SER A 44 -7.85 7.78 -17.48
CA SER A 44 -6.94 8.80 -18.02
C SER A 44 -6.75 9.96 -17.04
N GLU A 45 -7.83 10.41 -16.40
CA GLU A 45 -7.80 11.49 -15.40
C GLU A 45 -6.85 11.20 -14.22
N HIS A 46 -6.87 9.96 -13.71
CA HIS A 46 -5.96 9.56 -12.65
C HIS A 46 -4.51 9.51 -13.14
N ILE A 47 -4.27 9.02 -14.36
CA ILE A 47 -2.92 9.00 -14.96
C ILE A 47 -2.37 10.41 -15.15
N ASP A 48 -3.18 11.35 -15.64
CA ASP A 48 -2.79 12.74 -15.83
C ASP A 48 -2.37 13.41 -14.51
N THR A 49 -3.09 13.07 -13.44
CA THR A 49 -2.76 13.52 -12.07
C THR A 49 -1.42 12.95 -11.63
N ILE A 50 -1.20 11.64 -11.78
CA ILE A 50 0.05 10.97 -11.43
C ILE A 50 1.23 11.54 -12.23
N ASP A 51 1.04 11.75 -13.53
CA ASP A 51 2.04 12.35 -14.42
C ASP A 51 2.43 13.75 -14.00
N THR A 52 1.45 14.53 -13.55
CA THR A 52 1.71 15.86 -13.02
C THR A 52 2.59 15.78 -11.77
N LEU A 53 2.34 14.85 -10.85
CA LEU A 53 3.16 14.66 -9.66
C LEU A 53 4.60 14.23 -9.99
N VAL A 54 4.77 13.35 -10.98
CA VAL A 54 6.09 12.93 -11.46
C VAL A 54 6.82 14.07 -12.16
N ARG A 55 6.14 14.79 -13.06
CA ARG A 55 6.69 15.94 -13.80
C ARG A 55 7.13 17.07 -12.87
N LEU A 56 6.41 17.28 -11.75
CA LEU A 56 6.78 18.26 -10.73
C LEU A 56 7.93 17.79 -9.82
N GLY A 57 8.47 16.57 -10.02
CA GLY A 57 9.58 16.01 -9.25
C GLY A 57 9.20 15.59 -7.83
N ILE A 58 7.89 15.49 -7.53
CA ILE A 58 7.39 15.02 -6.24
C ILE A 58 7.70 13.53 -6.09
N PHE A 59 7.49 12.76 -7.16
CA PHE A 59 7.88 11.36 -7.29
C PHE A 59 8.83 11.17 -8.47
N LYS A 60 9.75 10.20 -8.36
CA LYS A 60 10.71 9.86 -9.42
C LYS A 60 10.06 9.04 -10.53
N SER A 61 8.95 8.36 -10.25
CA SER A 61 8.24 7.52 -11.22
C SER A 61 6.76 7.38 -10.89
N ARG A 62 5.96 6.96 -11.88
CA ARG A 62 4.53 6.64 -11.68
C ARG A 62 4.34 5.52 -10.67
N SER A 63 5.19 4.50 -10.71
CA SER A 63 5.14 3.36 -9.79
C SER A 63 5.39 3.78 -8.34
N GLU A 64 6.32 4.70 -8.11
CA GLU A 64 6.57 5.27 -6.79
C GLU A 64 5.37 6.08 -6.29
N ALA A 65 4.78 6.91 -7.15
CA ALA A 65 3.59 7.68 -6.81
C ALA A 65 2.41 6.78 -6.41
N ILE A 66 2.14 5.73 -7.19
CA ILE A 66 1.09 4.75 -6.88
C ILE A 66 1.40 4.00 -5.58
N ALA A 67 2.62 3.52 -5.40
CA ALA A 67 3.01 2.81 -4.18
C ALA A 67 2.81 3.69 -2.95
N ALA A 68 3.27 4.95 -2.98
CA ALA A 68 3.10 5.90 -1.89
C ALA A 68 1.62 6.17 -1.56
N ILE A 69 0.78 6.35 -2.58
CA ILE A 69 -0.67 6.55 -2.39
C ILE A 69 -1.30 5.31 -1.75
N VAL A 70 -1.00 4.11 -2.25
CA VAL A 70 -1.55 2.85 -1.73
C VAL A 70 -1.12 2.62 -0.28
N ILE A 71 0.18 2.78 0.03
CA ILE A 71 0.71 2.63 1.39
C ILE A 71 0.03 3.62 2.33
N LYS A 72 -0.11 4.88 1.92
CA LYS A 72 -0.81 5.89 2.72
C LYS A 72 -2.25 5.47 3.02
N THR A 73 -2.97 4.94 2.04
CA THR A 73 -4.35 4.45 2.24
C THR A 73 -4.40 3.25 3.18
N LEU A 74 -3.50 2.28 3.01
CA LEU A 74 -3.43 1.10 3.89
C LEU A 74 -3.09 1.50 5.33
N ASN A 75 -2.16 2.42 5.51
CA ASN A 75 -1.72 2.88 6.83
C ASN A 75 -2.76 3.76 7.52
N ALA A 76 -3.52 4.55 6.78
CA ALA A 76 -4.61 5.37 7.33
C ALA A 76 -5.74 4.54 7.95
N SER A 77 -5.83 3.25 7.65
CA SER A 77 -6.88 2.35 8.16
C SER A 77 -6.30 0.99 8.55
N SER A 78 -5.07 0.96 9.05
CA SER A 78 -4.31 -0.27 9.31
C SER A 78 -5.04 -1.23 10.25
N GLU A 79 -5.66 -0.73 11.31
CA GLU A 79 -6.43 -1.53 12.27
C GLU A 79 -7.65 -2.20 11.61
N LEU A 80 -8.41 -1.44 10.80
CA LEU A 80 -9.56 -1.98 10.07
C LEU A 80 -9.13 -3.02 9.03
N PHE A 81 -8.04 -2.77 8.31
CA PHE A 81 -7.49 -3.75 7.39
C PHE A 81 -6.96 -5.00 8.11
N GLN A 82 -6.45 -4.87 9.33
CA GLN A 82 -6.05 -6.01 10.13
C GLN A 82 -7.26 -6.84 10.58
N GLN A 83 -8.29 -6.19 11.13
CA GLN A 83 -9.55 -6.86 11.49
C GLN A 83 -10.19 -7.55 10.28
N LEU A 84 -10.16 -6.93 9.10
CA LEU A 84 -10.64 -7.53 7.85
C LEU A 84 -9.88 -8.82 7.52
N LYS A 85 -8.55 -8.80 7.62
CA LYS A 85 -7.72 -10.00 7.38
C LYS A 85 -8.02 -11.10 8.39
N ASP A 86 -8.20 -10.73 9.66
CA ASP A 86 -8.48 -11.69 10.72
C ASP A 86 -9.83 -12.39 10.48
N HIS A 87 -10.88 -11.63 10.16
CA HIS A 87 -12.19 -12.19 9.82
C HIS A 87 -12.18 -13.04 8.54
N ALA A 88 -11.44 -12.63 7.50
CA ALA A 88 -11.31 -13.43 6.28
C ALA A 88 -10.65 -14.79 6.57
N ASN A 89 -9.61 -14.81 7.40
CA ASN A 89 -8.94 -16.04 7.82
C ASN A 89 -9.84 -16.94 8.68
N GLU A 90 -10.67 -16.35 9.55
CA GLU A 90 -11.66 -17.10 10.33
C GLU A 90 -12.69 -17.76 9.43
N GLN A 91 -13.18 -17.05 8.41
CA GLN A 91 -14.11 -17.59 7.43
C GLN A 91 -13.51 -18.77 6.66
N GLU A 92 -12.26 -18.64 6.18
CA GLU A 92 -11.57 -19.73 5.48
C GLU A 92 -11.43 -20.98 6.36
N LYS A 93 -11.04 -20.81 7.63
CA LYS A 93 -10.96 -21.92 8.59
C LYS A 93 -12.32 -22.57 8.84
N LEU A 94 -13.39 -21.77 8.91
CA LEU A 94 -14.73 -22.29 9.07
C LEU A 94 -15.17 -23.10 7.84
N GLU A 95 -14.93 -22.57 6.63
CA GLU A 95 -15.21 -23.28 5.37
C GLU A 95 -14.44 -24.61 5.29
N GLN A 96 -13.18 -24.65 5.71
CA GLN A 96 -12.39 -25.88 5.78
C GLN A 96 -13.01 -26.89 6.75
N ARG A 97 -13.37 -26.48 7.97
CA ARG A 97 -14.03 -27.36 8.96
C ARG A 97 -15.34 -27.93 8.45
N VAL A 98 -16.16 -27.11 7.76
CA VAL A 98 -17.41 -27.56 7.16
C VAL A 98 -17.15 -28.60 6.07
N LYS A 99 -16.14 -28.37 5.20
CA LYS A 99 -15.73 -29.36 4.18
C LYS A 99 -15.28 -30.68 4.82
N GLU A 100 -14.49 -30.63 5.87
CA GLU A 100 -14.04 -31.83 6.59
C GLU A 100 -15.22 -32.61 7.19
N LEU A 101 -16.19 -31.93 7.80
CA LEU A 101 -17.39 -32.56 8.33
C LEU A 101 -18.24 -33.20 7.23
N ALA A 102 -18.42 -32.52 6.10
CA ALA A 102 -19.13 -33.06 4.96
C ALA A 102 -18.44 -34.32 4.39
N ILE A 103 -17.11 -34.31 4.28
CA ILE A 103 -16.34 -35.48 3.84
C ILE A 103 -16.52 -36.64 4.83
N LYS A 104 -16.42 -36.39 6.13
CA LYS A 104 -16.64 -37.43 7.16
C LYS A 104 -18.03 -38.03 7.06
N ALA A 105 -19.07 -37.21 6.95
CA ALA A 105 -20.46 -37.66 6.85
C ALA A 105 -20.76 -38.48 5.58
N LEU A 106 -19.95 -38.35 4.52
CA LEU A 106 -20.08 -39.12 3.28
C LEU A 106 -19.28 -40.44 3.29
N LEU A 107 -18.36 -40.61 4.25
CA LEU A 107 -17.45 -41.76 4.34
C LEU A 107 -17.77 -42.69 5.52
N GLU A 108 -18.61 -42.26 6.47
CA GLU A 108 -19.27 -43.11 7.47
C GLU A 108 -20.58 -43.70 6.93
#